data_AF-A0A5B7CGJ4-F1
#
_entry.id   AF-A0A5B7CGJ4-F1
#
_cell.length_a   1.000
_cell.length_b   1.000
_cell.length_c   1.000
_cell.angle_alpha   90.00
_cell.angle_beta   90.00
_cell.angle_gamma   90.00
#
_symmetry.space_group_name_H-M   'P 1'
#
loop_
_entity.id
_entity.type
_entity.pdbx_description
1 polymer ?
#
loop_
_entity_poly.entity_id
_entity_poly.type
_entity_poly.pdbx_seq_one_letter_code
_entity_poly.pdbx_strand_id
1 'polypeptide(L)'
;MGKTGWVTSRLPRSLFIALFRHILNVGQKGCYRTALELCKLLLNLSPDDDPLAVSLMMDFYALRAQEYSWLVMLYDTYEPTKNLSMLPNFSFSVPLALYHLSNGSGQTSSRDKRESSKAAALAEELGNPETMRERADAMLQRALITFPGLLLPLLDKCSIQPDPVVASHAFYGPKAQTNQSKGLSQLVNLYVGRCFHVWKEAGVMHWLEDNVKKTLTEVDKNNPLVKEGEEMRKVRYQGTPMAIYRHILMSEIRTATAALPPALANNPVMSYDPLPPPDTTCGYTRPKSTIQQPTESSNILTTFFRSLLPNYNPDDDVNHARGLRGRWWLKAARKSSVSVAFIYSEEFTSEAPRRSMWGDTICCSHVTPTDGFLDGKNMPVR
;
A
#
# COMPACT_ATOMS: atom_id res chain seq x y z
N MET A 1 -26.99 -18.54 21.27
CA MET A 1 -26.15 -19.44 20.43
C MET A 1 -25.33 -18.57 19.49
N GLY A 2 -24.16 -18.14 19.96
CA GLY A 2 -23.25 -17.30 19.18
C GLY A 2 -22.51 -18.16 18.16
N LYS A 3 -22.72 -17.89 16.88
CA LYS A 3 -21.85 -18.43 15.82
C LYS A 3 -20.53 -17.66 15.89
N THR A 4 -19.55 -18.25 16.56
CA THR A 4 -18.13 -17.90 16.43
C THR A 4 -17.70 -18.21 15.00
N GLY A 5 -17.94 -17.25 14.10
CA GLY A 5 -17.51 -17.30 12.70
C GLY A 5 -16.12 -16.71 12.56
N TRP A 6 -15.20 -17.56 12.10
CA TRP A 6 -13.94 -17.21 11.42
C TRP A 6 -12.75 -16.81 12.31
N VAL A 7 -12.13 -17.85 12.89
CA VAL A 7 -10.67 -17.94 12.99
C VAL A 7 -10.15 -18.26 11.59
N THR A 8 -10.11 -17.29 10.68
CA THR A 8 -9.17 -17.35 9.56
C THR A 8 -7.86 -16.79 10.08
N SER A 9 -6.75 -17.43 9.72
CA SER A 9 -5.38 -17.03 10.03
C SER A 9 -5.11 -15.57 9.66
N ARG A 10 -5.43 -14.63 10.57
CA ARG A 10 -5.20 -13.21 10.34
C ARG A 10 -3.72 -12.94 10.41
N LEU A 11 -3.11 -12.72 9.24
CA LEU A 11 -1.79 -12.12 9.16
C LEU A 11 -1.73 -10.89 10.07
N PRO A 12 -0.59 -10.65 10.73
CA PRO A 12 -0.49 -9.56 11.70
C PRO A 12 -0.70 -8.22 11.00
N ARG A 13 -1.48 -7.32 11.61
CA ARG A 13 -1.79 -5.99 11.05
C ARG A 13 -0.53 -5.17 10.73
N SER A 14 0.52 -5.36 11.53
CA SER A 14 1.84 -4.77 11.30
C SER A 14 2.43 -5.16 9.94
N LEU A 15 2.15 -6.37 9.43
CA LEU A 15 2.57 -6.78 8.08
C LEU A 15 1.87 -5.96 7.01
N PHE A 16 0.55 -5.81 7.09
CA PHE A 16 -0.21 -4.99 6.12
C PHE A 16 0.27 -3.53 6.13
N ILE A 17 0.47 -2.97 7.32
CA ILE A 17 0.95 -1.58 7.48
C ILE A 17 2.36 -1.44 6.93
N ALA A 18 3.27 -2.38 7.23
CA ALA A 18 4.64 -2.37 6.73
C ALA A 18 4.67 -2.46 5.19
N LEU A 19 3.88 -3.36 4.59
CA LEU A 19 3.77 -3.49 3.14
C LEU A 19 3.17 -2.22 2.52
N PHE A 20 2.13 -1.64 3.11
CA PHE A 20 1.53 -0.40 2.64
C PHE A 20 2.54 0.76 2.65
N ARG A 21 3.29 0.92 3.75
CA ARG A 21 4.36 1.93 3.84
C ARG A 21 5.48 1.66 2.85
N HIS A 22 5.83 0.40 2.62
CA HIS A 22 6.82 0.03 1.61
C HIS A 22 6.34 0.39 0.20
N ILE A 23 5.08 0.13 -0.15
CA ILE A 23 4.46 0.53 -1.42
C ILE A 23 4.60 2.04 -1.64
N LEU A 24 4.27 2.85 -0.63
CA LEU A 24 4.39 4.31 -0.72
C LEU A 24 5.84 4.75 -0.93
N ASN A 25 6.80 4.18 -0.20
CA ASN A 25 8.22 4.50 -0.35
C ASN A 25 8.75 4.14 -1.74
N VAL A 26 8.39 2.96 -2.26
CA VAL A 26 8.74 2.51 -3.61
C VAL A 26 8.09 3.41 -4.68
N GLY A 27 6.84 3.82 -4.47
CA GLY A 27 6.12 4.76 -5.32
C GLY A 27 6.76 6.15 -5.36
N GLN A 28 7.20 6.68 -4.21
CA GLN A 28 7.92 7.96 -4.12
C GLN A 28 9.27 7.94 -4.84
N LYS A 29 9.92 6.76 -4.92
CA LYS A 29 11.14 6.55 -5.71
C LYS A 29 10.89 6.45 -7.23
N GLY A 30 9.64 6.51 -7.67
CA GLY A 30 9.26 6.39 -9.08
C GLY A 30 9.18 4.96 -9.61
N CYS A 31 9.31 3.94 -8.75
CA CYS A 31 9.23 2.53 -9.13
C CYS A 31 7.77 2.05 -9.19
N TYR A 32 6.96 2.64 -10.08
CA TYR A 32 5.50 2.40 -10.11
C TYR A 32 5.13 0.96 -10.45
N ARG A 33 5.90 0.27 -11.32
CA ARG A 33 5.67 -1.15 -11.65
C ARG A 33 5.83 -2.05 -10.44
N THR A 34 6.91 -1.89 -9.68
CA THR A 34 7.12 -2.64 -8.44
C THR A 34 6.06 -2.32 -7.40
N ALA A 35 5.69 -1.04 -7.26
CA ALA A 35 4.60 -0.64 -6.37
C ALA A 35 3.26 -1.30 -6.73
N LEU A 36 2.96 -1.44 -8.03
CA LEU A 36 1.77 -2.13 -8.52
C LEU A 36 1.79 -3.63 -8.14
N GLU A 37 2.91 -4.32 -8.36
CA GLU A 37 3.03 -5.74 -7.97
C GLU A 37 2.88 -5.96 -6.47
N LEU A 38 3.41 -5.03 -5.66
CA LEU A 38 3.21 -5.05 -4.22
C LEU A 38 1.75 -4.77 -3.83
N CYS A 39 1.03 -3.92 -4.55
CA CYS A 39 -0.41 -3.72 -4.35
C CYS A 39 -1.19 -5.01 -4.65
N LYS A 40 -0.87 -5.68 -5.77
CA LYS A 40 -1.48 -6.98 -6.14
C LYS A 40 -1.21 -8.03 -5.06
N LEU A 41 0.03 -8.12 -4.59
CA LEU A 41 0.41 -9.00 -3.49
C LEU A 41 -0.43 -8.70 -2.23
N LEU A 42 -0.51 -7.43 -1.83
CA LEU A 42 -1.21 -7.03 -0.62
C LEU A 42 -2.72 -7.32 -0.71
N LEU A 43 -3.34 -7.12 -1.89
CA LEU A 43 -4.73 -7.49 -2.13
C LEU A 43 -4.93 -9.01 -2.06
N ASN A 44 -4.00 -9.80 -2.61
CA ASN A 44 -4.07 -11.26 -2.55
C ASN A 44 -3.94 -11.85 -1.14
N LEU A 45 -3.35 -11.11 -0.18
CA LEU A 45 -3.32 -11.54 1.22
C LEU A 45 -4.71 -11.50 1.88
N SER A 46 -5.60 -10.60 1.42
CA SER A 46 -6.96 -10.45 1.95
C SER A 46 -7.88 -9.85 0.87
N PRO A 47 -8.30 -10.66 -0.12
CA PRO A 47 -9.05 -10.17 -1.29
C PRO A 47 -10.45 -9.68 -0.96
N ASP A 48 -11.05 -10.19 0.12
CA ASP A 48 -12.40 -9.85 0.53
C ASP A 48 -12.47 -8.61 1.42
N ASP A 49 -11.64 -8.57 2.47
CA ASP A 49 -11.71 -7.56 3.52
C ASP A 49 -10.98 -6.25 3.20
N ASP A 50 -9.91 -6.28 2.39
CA ASP A 50 -9.01 -5.15 2.07
C ASP A 50 -8.89 -4.10 3.21
N PRO A 51 -8.23 -4.46 4.34
CA PRO A 51 -8.31 -3.70 5.59
C PRO A 51 -7.72 -2.29 5.53
N LEU A 52 -6.93 -2.01 4.48
CA LEU A 52 -6.25 -0.73 4.22
C LEU A 52 -6.74 -0.05 2.92
N ALA A 53 -7.81 -0.56 2.30
CA ALA A 53 -8.37 -0.05 1.06
C ALA A 53 -7.30 0.18 -0.04
N VAL A 54 -6.42 -0.81 -0.24
CA VAL A 54 -5.33 -0.78 -1.22
C VAL A 54 -5.86 -0.58 -2.64
N SER A 55 -7.08 -1.07 -2.89
CA SER A 55 -7.84 -0.84 -4.12
C SER A 55 -7.90 0.64 -4.56
N LEU A 56 -7.89 1.60 -3.62
CA LEU A 56 -7.96 3.03 -3.90
C LEU A 56 -6.65 3.65 -4.45
N MET A 57 -5.55 2.90 -4.47
CA MET A 57 -4.26 3.36 -5.03
C MET A 57 -3.75 2.49 -6.19
N MET A 58 -4.37 1.34 -6.46
CA MET A 58 -3.94 0.44 -7.52
C MET A 58 -4.04 1.09 -8.90
N ASP A 59 -5.12 1.83 -9.14
CA ASP A 59 -5.38 2.52 -10.40
C ASP A 59 -4.28 3.54 -10.74
N PHE A 60 -3.84 4.31 -9.75
CA PHE A 60 -2.72 5.25 -9.91
C PHE A 60 -1.44 4.54 -10.35
N TYR A 61 -1.06 3.46 -9.65
CA TYR A 61 0.17 2.73 -9.97
C TYR A 61 0.08 2.04 -11.33
N ALA A 62 -1.10 1.53 -11.71
CA ALA A 62 -1.33 0.94 -13.03
C ALA A 62 -1.18 1.97 -14.15
N LEU A 63 -1.79 3.15 -14.00
CA LEU A 63 -1.66 4.24 -14.98
C LEU A 63 -0.20 4.70 -15.11
N ARG A 64 0.50 4.90 -13.97
CA ARG A 64 1.90 5.35 -13.98
C ARG A 64 2.88 4.30 -14.48
N ALA A 65 2.55 3.03 -14.34
CA ALA A 65 3.32 1.91 -14.88
C ALA A 65 2.97 1.58 -16.35
N GLN A 66 2.02 2.30 -16.95
CA GLN A 66 1.50 2.06 -18.31
C GLN A 66 0.87 0.66 -18.49
N GLU A 67 0.41 0.05 -17.39
CA GLU A 67 -0.27 -1.25 -17.39
C GLU A 67 -1.78 -1.08 -17.56
N TYR A 68 -2.15 -0.45 -18.68
CA TYR A 68 -3.53 -0.08 -18.98
C TYR A 68 -4.41 -1.30 -19.22
N SER A 69 -3.94 -2.28 -20.02
CA SER A 69 -4.71 -3.51 -20.33
C SER A 69 -5.05 -4.29 -19.08
N TRP A 70 -4.10 -4.39 -18.14
CA TRP A 70 -4.33 -5.05 -16.86
C TRP A 70 -5.39 -4.34 -16.02
N LEU A 71 -5.36 -3.00 -15.97
CA LEU A 71 -6.34 -2.22 -15.20
C LEU A 71 -7.76 -2.40 -15.74
N VAL A 72 -7.94 -2.42 -17.06
CA VAL A 72 -9.26 -2.64 -17.68
C VAL A 72 -9.76 -4.05 -17.39
N MET A 73 -8.90 -5.06 -17.56
CA MET A 73 -9.27 -6.45 -17.25
C MET A 73 -9.61 -6.65 -15.77
N LEU A 74 -8.84 -6.03 -14.87
CA LEU A 74 -9.17 -6.02 -13.45
C LEU A 74 -10.56 -5.44 -13.21
N TYR A 75 -10.87 -4.30 -13.82
CA TYR A 75 -12.17 -3.66 -13.69
C TYR A 75 -13.29 -4.60 -14.17
N ASP A 76 -13.17 -5.18 -15.36
CA ASP A 76 -14.20 -6.07 -15.92
C ASP A 76 -14.41 -7.33 -15.07
N THR A 77 -13.34 -7.85 -14.47
CA THR A 77 -13.40 -9.05 -13.61
C THR A 77 -14.06 -8.75 -12.26
N TYR A 78 -13.74 -7.62 -11.65
CA TYR A 78 -14.16 -7.31 -10.27
C TYR A 78 -15.40 -6.41 -10.18
N GLU A 79 -15.84 -5.77 -11.26
CA GLU A 79 -17.06 -4.98 -11.29
C GLU A 79 -18.30 -5.71 -10.76
N PRO A 80 -18.64 -6.95 -11.20
CA PRO A 80 -19.86 -7.62 -10.76
C PRO A 80 -19.85 -7.97 -9.26
N THR A 81 -18.67 -8.15 -8.66
CA THR A 81 -18.54 -8.58 -7.25
C THR A 81 -18.33 -7.40 -6.31
N LYS A 82 -17.55 -6.39 -6.71
CA LYS A 82 -17.11 -5.28 -5.85
C LYS A 82 -17.75 -3.93 -6.22
N ASN A 83 -18.47 -3.81 -7.34
CA ASN A 83 -19.07 -2.57 -7.84
C ASN A 83 -18.03 -1.42 -7.94
N LEU A 84 -16.94 -1.64 -8.67
CA LEU A 84 -15.84 -0.68 -8.82
C LEU A 84 -16.26 0.61 -9.53
N SER A 85 -17.31 0.59 -10.35
CA SER A 85 -17.94 1.76 -10.98
C SER A 85 -18.42 2.81 -9.98
N MET A 86 -18.61 2.42 -8.73
CA MET A 86 -19.02 3.27 -7.61
C MET A 86 -17.81 3.76 -6.79
N LEU A 87 -16.59 3.60 -7.28
CA LEU A 87 -15.41 4.21 -6.66
C LEU A 87 -14.85 5.25 -7.63
N PRO A 88 -14.74 6.54 -7.21
CA PRO A 88 -14.28 7.60 -8.10
C PRO A 88 -12.93 7.32 -8.74
N ASN A 89 -12.05 6.55 -8.08
CA ASN A 89 -10.75 6.22 -8.64
C ASN A 89 -10.85 5.33 -9.89
N PHE A 90 -11.62 4.24 -9.84
CA PHE A 90 -11.78 3.35 -11.00
C PHE A 90 -12.63 3.99 -12.10
N SER A 91 -13.71 4.70 -11.74
CA SER A 91 -14.61 5.32 -12.73
C SER A 91 -13.91 6.34 -13.62
N PHE A 92 -12.85 7.00 -13.13
CA PHE A 92 -12.06 7.97 -13.89
C PHE A 92 -10.75 7.37 -14.45
N SER A 93 -10.09 6.46 -13.75
CA SER A 93 -8.82 5.88 -14.20
C SER A 93 -8.98 4.81 -15.29
N VAL A 94 -10.06 4.04 -15.28
CA VAL A 94 -10.31 3.00 -16.30
C VAL A 94 -10.59 3.60 -17.69
N PRO A 95 -11.48 4.61 -17.86
CA PRO A 95 -11.63 5.24 -19.18
C PRO A 95 -10.34 5.92 -19.65
N LEU A 96 -9.54 6.46 -18.73
CA LEU A 96 -8.23 7.02 -19.07
C LEU A 96 -7.26 5.94 -19.60
N ALA A 97 -7.25 4.76 -18.99
CA ALA A 97 -6.48 3.61 -19.50
C ALA A 97 -6.94 3.17 -20.90
N LEU A 98 -8.25 3.10 -21.14
CA LEU A 98 -8.81 2.80 -22.46
C LEU A 98 -8.43 3.86 -23.51
N TYR A 99 -8.49 5.14 -23.15
CA TYR A 99 -8.03 6.23 -24.02
C TYR A 99 -6.57 6.06 -24.43
N HIS A 100 -5.69 5.77 -23.46
CA HIS A 100 -4.27 5.53 -23.72
C HIS A 100 -4.02 4.30 -24.60
N LEU A 101 -4.77 3.22 -24.42
CA LEU A 101 -4.72 2.03 -25.28
C LEU A 101 -5.16 2.34 -26.70
N SER A 102 -6.25 3.12 -26.88
CA SER A 102 -6.73 3.52 -28.21
C SER A 102 -5.70 4.36 -28.99
N ASN A 103 -4.87 5.13 -28.28
CA ASN A 103 -3.80 5.94 -28.86
C ASN A 103 -2.48 5.16 -29.04
N GLY A 104 -2.43 3.86 -28.70
CA GLY A 104 -1.24 3.01 -28.83
C GLY A 104 -0.16 3.21 -27.76
N SER A 105 -0.43 4.01 -26.72
CA SER A 105 0.57 4.37 -25.69
C SER A 105 0.89 3.27 -24.66
N GLY A 106 0.25 2.10 -24.76
CA GLY A 106 0.47 0.93 -23.90
C GLY A 106 1.40 -0.15 -24.46
N GLN A 107 2.00 0.05 -25.64
CA GLN A 107 2.94 -0.93 -26.21
C GLN A 107 4.32 -0.72 -25.60
N THR A 108 4.67 -1.55 -24.61
CA THR A 108 5.97 -1.54 -23.96
C THR A 108 7.09 -1.81 -24.96
N SER A 109 7.96 -0.83 -25.16
CA SER A 109 9.04 -0.86 -26.16
C SER A 109 10.32 -1.59 -25.71
N SER A 110 10.37 -2.27 -24.55
CA SER A 110 11.60 -3.01 -24.18
C SER A 110 11.46 -4.12 -23.13
N ARG A 111 12.22 -5.20 -23.40
CA ARG A 111 12.81 -6.27 -22.55
C ARG A 111 12.01 -7.51 -22.08
N ASP A 112 10.70 -7.47 -21.79
CA ASP A 112 9.98 -8.67 -21.32
C ASP A 112 8.99 -9.24 -22.37
N LYS A 113 9.49 -10.07 -23.28
CA LYS A 113 8.68 -10.73 -24.34
C LYS A 113 7.47 -11.49 -23.80
N ARG A 114 7.53 -12.03 -22.58
CA ARG A 114 6.45 -12.83 -21.95
C ARG A 114 5.30 -11.98 -21.40
N GLU A 115 5.60 -10.79 -20.89
CA GLU A 115 4.57 -9.87 -20.41
C GLU A 115 3.97 -9.08 -21.56
N SER A 116 4.79 -8.70 -22.54
CA SER A 116 4.34 -8.15 -23.81
C SER A 116 3.36 -9.08 -24.54
N SER A 117 3.61 -10.40 -24.58
CA SER A 117 2.67 -11.36 -25.20
C SER A 117 1.35 -11.49 -24.44
N LYS A 118 1.35 -11.41 -23.10
CA LYS A 118 0.12 -11.44 -22.31
C LYS A 118 -0.66 -10.12 -22.41
N ALA A 119 0.04 -9.00 -22.37
CA ALA A 119 -0.56 -7.67 -22.52
C ALA A 119 -1.13 -7.46 -23.92
N ALA A 120 -0.46 -7.99 -24.95
CA ALA A 120 -0.95 -7.99 -26.33
C ALA A 120 -2.18 -8.90 -26.48
N ALA A 121 -2.17 -10.11 -25.92
CA ALA A 121 -3.34 -10.98 -25.93
C ALA A 121 -4.54 -10.36 -25.19
N LEU A 122 -4.29 -9.73 -24.04
CA LEU A 122 -5.31 -8.96 -23.31
C LEU A 122 -5.83 -7.78 -24.14
N ALA A 123 -4.95 -7.05 -24.83
CA ALA A 123 -5.36 -5.94 -25.69
C ALA A 123 -6.17 -6.42 -26.91
N GLU A 124 -5.86 -7.59 -27.46
CA GLU A 124 -6.63 -8.24 -28.54
C GLU A 124 -8.04 -8.58 -28.07
N GLU A 125 -8.21 -9.05 -26.84
CA GLU A 125 -9.51 -9.31 -26.22
C GLU A 125 -10.37 -8.03 -26.06
N LEU A 126 -9.75 -6.87 -25.87
CA LEU A 126 -10.45 -5.58 -25.75
C LEU A 126 -10.99 -5.04 -27.09
N GLY A 127 -10.57 -5.58 -28.23
CA GLY A 127 -11.09 -5.25 -29.56
C GLY A 127 -10.32 -4.15 -30.31
N ASN A 128 -11.00 -3.50 -31.26
CA ASN A 128 -10.41 -2.49 -32.14
C ASN A 128 -10.12 -1.16 -31.39
N PRO A 129 -9.14 -0.35 -31.83
CA PRO A 129 -8.83 0.93 -31.17
C PRO A 129 -10.02 1.90 -31.16
N GLU A 130 -10.85 1.89 -32.20
CA GLU A 130 -12.07 2.70 -32.28
C GLU A 130 -13.10 2.29 -31.21
N THR A 131 -13.33 0.98 -31.04
CA THR A 131 -14.25 0.47 -30.01
C THR A 131 -13.74 0.77 -28.60
N MET A 132 -12.42 0.72 -28.38
CA MET A 132 -11.82 1.13 -27.11
C MET A 132 -12.06 2.63 -26.84
N ARG A 133 -11.99 3.45 -27.89
CA ARG A 133 -12.22 4.90 -27.78
C ARG A 133 -13.66 5.23 -27.43
N GLU A 134 -14.62 4.60 -28.10
CA GLU A 134 -16.04 4.76 -27.80
C GLU A 134 -16.37 4.31 -26.37
N ARG A 135 -15.78 3.18 -25.96
CA ARG A 135 -15.91 2.67 -24.59
C ARG A 135 -15.35 3.66 -23.56
N ALA A 136 -14.18 4.25 -23.84
CA ALA A 136 -13.57 5.27 -22.99
C ALA A 136 -14.48 6.50 -22.83
N ASP A 137 -15.02 7.02 -23.94
CA ASP A 137 -15.94 8.15 -23.96
C ASP A 137 -17.20 7.85 -23.12
N ALA A 138 -17.84 6.70 -23.35
CA ALA A 138 -19.06 6.31 -22.62
C ALA A 138 -18.81 6.15 -21.11
N MET A 139 -17.70 5.52 -20.73
CA MET A 139 -17.33 5.35 -19.32
C MET A 139 -17.01 6.68 -18.65
N LEU A 140 -16.27 7.58 -19.33
CA LEU A 140 -15.96 8.91 -18.79
C LEU A 140 -17.23 9.76 -18.64
N GLN A 141 -18.13 9.75 -19.62
CA GLN A 141 -19.41 10.47 -19.54
C GLN A 141 -20.26 9.95 -18.38
N ARG A 142 -20.36 8.63 -18.20
CA ARG A 142 -21.04 8.03 -17.05
C ARG A 142 -20.39 8.44 -15.73
N ALA A 143 -19.06 8.45 -15.66
CA ALA A 143 -18.32 8.87 -14.46
C ALA A 143 -18.57 10.35 -14.12
N LEU A 144 -18.56 11.23 -15.13
CA LEU A 144 -18.83 12.66 -15.00
C LEU A 144 -20.27 12.97 -14.55
N ILE A 145 -21.25 12.16 -14.96
CA ILE A 145 -22.64 12.26 -14.48
C ILE A 145 -22.77 11.68 -13.06
N THR A 146 -22.07 10.58 -12.77
CA THR A 146 -22.14 9.90 -11.48
C THR A 146 -21.38 10.66 -10.39
N PHE A 147 -20.34 11.44 -10.73
CA PHE A 147 -19.49 12.15 -9.77
C PHE A 147 -19.25 13.61 -10.20
N PRO A 148 -20.28 14.46 -10.18
CA PRO A 148 -20.17 15.81 -10.71
C PRO A 148 -19.15 16.69 -9.99
N GLY A 149 -19.08 16.64 -8.66
CA GLY A 149 -18.14 17.50 -7.93
C GLY A 149 -16.69 16.98 -7.86
N LEU A 150 -16.30 16.02 -8.71
CA LEU A 150 -14.88 15.69 -8.92
C LEU A 150 -14.22 16.65 -9.93
N LEU A 151 -14.97 17.14 -10.92
CA LEU A 151 -14.43 17.90 -12.05
C LEU A 151 -13.72 19.19 -11.61
N LEU A 152 -14.38 20.05 -10.84
CA LEU A 152 -13.80 21.34 -10.44
C LEU A 152 -12.57 21.18 -9.53
N PRO A 153 -12.57 20.33 -8.47
CA PRO A 153 -11.37 20.07 -7.69
C PRO A 153 -10.20 19.51 -8.52
N LEU A 154 -10.49 18.70 -9.54
CA LEU A 154 -9.47 18.19 -10.46
C LEU A 154 -8.84 19.34 -11.27
N LEU A 155 -9.66 20.20 -11.88
CA LEU A 155 -9.19 21.33 -12.69
C LEU A 155 -8.39 22.34 -11.85
N ASP A 156 -8.85 22.64 -10.63
CA ASP A 156 -8.12 23.49 -9.68
C ASP A 156 -6.73 22.92 -9.36
N LYS A 157 -6.62 21.61 -9.11
CA LYS A 157 -5.32 20.95 -8.92
C LYS A 157 -4.45 20.90 -10.17
N CYS A 158 -5.05 20.85 -11.35
CA CYS A 158 -4.33 20.98 -12.60
C CYS A 158 -3.91 22.42 -12.91
N SER A 159 -4.41 23.41 -12.14
CA SER A 159 -4.22 24.84 -12.39
C SER A 159 -4.78 25.27 -13.75
N ILE A 160 -5.90 24.67 -14.15
CA ILE A 160 -6.60 24.94 -15.41
C ILE A 160 -7.92 25.64 -15.08
N GLN A 161 -8.21 26.73 -15.77
CA GLN A 161 -9.47 27.45 -15.59
C GLN A 161 -10.58 26.74 -16.38
N PRO A 162 -11.69 26.34 -15.73
CA PRO A 162 -12.85 25.81 -16.43
C PRO A 162 -13.51 26.90 -17.28
N ASP A 163 -14.22 26.48 -18.33
CA ASP A 163 -15.15 27.35 -19.06
C ASP A 163 -16.16 27.98 -18.06
N PRO A 164 -16.39 29.31 -18.11
CA PRO A 164 -17.36 29.97 -17.24
C PRO A 164 -18.76 29.36 -17.32
N VAL A 165 -19.17 28.80 -18.46
CA VAL A 165 -20.45 28.10 -18.60
C VAL A 165 -20.48 26.84 -17.73
N VAL A 166 -19.41 26.04 -17.75
CA VAL A 166 -19.30 24.82 -16.94
C VAL A 166 -19.24 25.15 -15.45
N ALA A 167 -18.48 26.18 -15.08
CA ALA A 167 -18.29 26.59 -13.69
C ALA A 167 -19.56 27.18 -13.06
N SER A 168 -20.36 27.90 -13.85
CA SER A 168 -21.64 28.49 -13.41
C SER A 168 -22.82 27.52 -13.46
N HIS A 169 -22.69 26.42 -14.22
CA HIS A 169 -23.76 25.44 -14.38
C HIS A 169 -24.15 24.79 -13.05
N ALA A 170 -25.46 24.59 -12.81
CA ALA A 170 -25.97 24.04 -11.56
C ALA A 170 -25.43 22.63 -11.23
N PHE A 171 -25.08 21.86 -12.27
CA PHE A 171 -24.65 20.47 -12.13
C PHE A 171 -23.17 20.30 -11.74
N TYR A 172 -22.26 21.11 -12.29
CA TYR A 172 -20.83 21.04 -11.99
C TYR A 172 -20.34 22.12 -11.02
N GLY A 173 -21.13 23.17 -10.80
CA GLY A 173 -20.76 24.31 -9.97
C GLY A 173 -20.60 23.99 -8.47
N PRO A 174 -20.42 25.03 -7.63
CA PRO A 174 -20.12 24.86 -6.20
C PRO A 174 -21.17 24.05 -5.41
N LYS A 175 -22.44 24.07 -5.86
CA LYS A 175 -23.52 23.27 -5.30
C LYS A 175 -23.24 21.77 -5.39
N ALA A 176 -22.59 21.33 -6.46
CA ALA A 176 -22.26 19.93 -6.70
C ALA A 176 -21.22 19.38 -5.73
N GLN A 177 -20.39 20.25 -5.14
CA GLN A 177 -19.44 19.89 -4.08
C GLN A 177 -20.10 19.93 -2.71
N THR A 178 -20.93 20.94 -2.46
CA THR A 178 -21.62 21.13 -1.17
C THR A 178 -22.65 20.02 -0.89
N ASN A 179 -23.31 19.52 -1.93
CA ASN A 179 -24.32 18.46 -1.82
C ASN A 179 -23.72 17.04 -1.68
N GLN A 180 -22.39 16.90 -1.64
CA GLN A 180 -21.77 15.58 -1.52
C GLN A 180 -21.76 15.09 -0.08
N SER A 181 -21.86 13.77 0.09
CA SER A 181 -21.58 13.17 1.38
C SER A 181 -20.09 13.31 1.72
N LYS A 182 -19.80 13.35 3.02
CA LYS A 182 -18.42 13.51 3.52
C LYS A 182 -17.50 12.36 3.08
N GLY A 183 -18.02 11.13 3.04
CA GLY A 183 -17.26 9.96 2.58
C GLY A 183 -16.89 10.03 1.11
N LEU A 184 -17.81 10.51 0.26
CA LEU A 184 -17.50 10.73 -1.15
C LEU A 184 -16.47 11.85 -1.34
N SER A 185 -16.60 12.97 -0.62
CA SER A 185 -15.61 14.06 -0.66
C SER A 185 -14.20 13.58 -0.28
N GLN A 186 -14.09 12.71 0.73
CA GLN A 186 -12.82 12.09 1.11
C GLN A 186 -12.21 11.23 -0.02
N LEU A 187 -13.02 10.42 -0.70
CA LEU A 187 -12.59 9.61 -1.83
C LEU A 187 -12.17 10.46 -3.04
N VAL A 188 -12.95 11.51 -3.35
CA VAL A 188 -12.63 12.46 -4.42
C VAL A 188 -11.31 13.17 -4.13
N ASN A 189 -11.12 13.69 -2.91
CA ASN A 189 -9.89 14.37 -2.51
C ASN A 189 -8.66 13.44 -2.51
N LEU A 190 -8.86 12.17 -2.18
CA LEU A 190 -7.84 11.13 -2.24
C LEU A 190 -7.42 10.85 -3.69
N TYR A 191 -8.39 10.63 -4.57
CA TYR A 191 -8.15 10.38 -5.98
C TYR A 191 -7.49 11.59 -6.66
N VAL A 192 -8.10 12.77 -6.55
CA VAL A 192 -7.60 13.99 -7.18
C VAL A 192 -6.19 14.32 -6.68
N GLY A 193 -5.95 14.24 -5.36
CA GLY A 193 -4.63 14.51 -4.80
C GLY A 193 -3.53 13.56 -5.30
N ARG A 194 -3.89 12.34 -5.70
CA ARG A 194 -2.96 11.32 -6.20
C ARG A 194 -2.79 11.38 -7.72
N CYS A 195 -3.89 11.45 -8.46
CA CYS A 195 -3.96 11.18 -9.90
C CYS A 195 -3.97 12.44 -10.77
N PHE A 196 -4.07 13.66 -10.23
CA PHE A 196 -4.20 14.89 -11.05
C PHE A 196 -3.08 15.06 -12.09
N HIS A 197 -1.87 14.56 -11.83
CA HIS A 197 -0.74 14.65 -12.75
C HIS A 197 -1.01 13.95 -14.09
N VAL A 198 -1.76 12.83 -14.09
CA VAL A 198 -2.05 12.07 -15.31
C VAL A 198 -3.02 12.85 -16.21
N TRP A 199 -3.86 13.69 -15.61
CA TRP A 199 -4.80 14.56 -16.33
C TRP A 199 -4.16 15.81 -16.93
N LYS A 200 -2.89 16.13 -16.62
CA LYS A 200 -2.21 17.32 -17.14
C LYS A 200 -1.77 17.18 -18.60
N GLU A 201 -1.81 15.98 -19.17
CA GLU A 201 -1.48 15.77 -20.58
C GLU A 201 -2.48 16.52 -21.49
N ALA A 202 -1.97 17.28 -22.46
CA ALA A 202 -2.81 18.13 -23.31
C ALA A 202 -3.87 17.34 -24.09
N GLY A 203 -3.51 16.16 -24.61
CA GLY A 203 -4.45 15.28 -25.31
C GLY A 203 -5.59 14.78 -24.42
N VAL A 204 -5.26 14.43 -23.17
CA VAL A 204 -6.24 13.99 -22.17
C VAL A 204 -7.14 15.14 -21.74
N MET A 205 -6.59 16.34 -21.59
CA MET A 205 -7.36 17.52 -21.19
C MET A 205 -8.36 17.95 -22.26
N HIS A 206 -7.95 17.99 -23.54
CA HIS A 206 -8.88 18.27 -24.63
C HIS A 206 -9.99 17.22 -24.71
N TRP A 207 -9.62 15.95 -24.55
CA TRP A 207 -10.59 14.85 -24.51
C TRP A 207 -11.58 14.97 -23.34
N LEU A 208 -11.12 15.41 -22.16
CA LEU A 208 -11.99 15.69 -21.02
C LEU A 208 -12.95 16.83 -21.33
N GLU A 209 -12.47 17.92 -21.93
CA GLU A 209 -13.29 19.08 -22.31
C GLU A 209 -14.44 18.68 -23.26
N ASP A 210 -14.13 17.89 -24.29
CA ASP A 210 -15.13 17.39 -25.24
C ASP A 210 -16.22 16.55 -24.55
N ASN A 211 -15.82 15.69 -23.61
CA ASN A 211 -16.76 14.87 -22.86
C ASN A 211 -17.59 15.67 -21.86
N VAL A 212 -17.02 16.71 -21.23
CA VAL A 212 -17.77 17.61 -20.33
C VAL A 212 -18.85 18.38 -21.09
N LYS A 213 -18.57 18.83 -22.32
CA LYS A 213 -19.58 19.50 -23.17
C LYS A 213 -20.71 18.53 -23.55
N LYS A 214 -20.37 17.29 -23.92
CA LYS A 214 -21.36 16.23 -24.19
C LYS A 214 -22.21 15.93 -22.95
N THR A 215 -21.61 15.77 -21.76
CA THR A 215 -22.38 15.47 -20.54
C THR A 215 -23.28 16.62 -20.12
N LEU A 216 -22.85 17.88 -20.26
CA LEU A 216 -23.71 19.03 -20.02
C LEU A 216 -24.94 19.01 -20.92
N THR A 217 -24.76 18.74 -22.21
CA THR A 217 -25.86 18.66 -23.17
C THR A 217 -26.86 17.56 -22.79
N GLU A 218 -26.37 16.43 -22.27
CA GLU A 218 -27.22 15.33 -21.79
C GLU A 218 -27.91 15.63 -20.44
N VAL A 219 -27.26 16.38 -19.56
CA VAL A 219 -27.86 16.85 -18.30
C VAL A 219 -29.00 17.83 -18.58
N ASP A 220 -28.81 18.75 -19.52
CA ASP A 220 -29.84 19.72 -19.92
C ASP A 220 -31.07 19.05 -20.55
N LYS A 221 -30.86 17.92 -21.24
CA LYS A 221 -31.94 17.05 -21.74
C LYS A 221 -32.65 16.26 -20.63
N ASN A 222 -32.29 16.43 -19.35
CA ASN A 222 -32.83 15.70 -18.20
C ASN A 222 -32.68 14.18 -18.31
N ASN A 223 -31.51 13.71 -18.74
CA ASN A 223 -31.22 12.28 -18.86
C ASN A 223 -31.47 11.54 -17.52
N PRO A 224 -32.19 10.39 -17.51
CA PRO A 224 -32.50 9.64 -16.30
C PRO A 224 -31.26 9.18 -15.51
N LEU A 225 -30.11 9.03 -16.17
CA LEU A 225 -28.83 8.67 -15.54
C LEU A 225 -28.41 9.67 -14.44
N VAL A 226 -28.84 10.94 -14.54
CA VAL A 226 -28.54 11.96 -13.52
C VAL A 226 -29.20 11.61 -12.18
N LYS A 227 -30.47 11.18 -12.23
CA LYS A 227 -31.23 10.78 -11.04
C LYS A 227 -30.70 9.47 -10.47
N GLU A 228 -30.43 8.48 -11.33
CA GLU A 228 -29.81 7.21 -10.94
C GLU A 228 -28.48 7.46 -10.20
N GLY A 229 -27.59 8.28 -10.78
CA GLY A 229 -26.32 8.63 -10.16
C GLY A 229 -26.49 9.30 -8.79
N GLU A 230 -27.48 10.17 -8.63
CA GLU A 230 -27.78 10.81 -7.34
C GLU A 230 -28.26 9.81 -6.28
N GLU A 231 -29.19 8.93 -6.64
CA GLU A 231 -29.71 7.89 -5.75
C GLU A 231 -28.60 6.92 -5.32
N MET A 232 -27.77 6.47 -6.27
CA MET A 232 -26.65 5.57 -5.98
C MET A 232 -25.65 6.21 -5.02
N ARG A 233 -25.36 7.51 -5.16
CA ARG A 233 -24.50 8.24 -4.21
C ARG A 233 -25.12 8.30 -2.81
N LYS A 234 -26.43 8.55 -2.71
CA LYS A 234 -27.14 8.60 -1.41
C LYS A 234 -27.12 7.25 -0.69
N VAL A 235 -27.31 6.16 -1.43
CA VAL A 235 -27.32 4.80 -0.86
C VAL A 235 -25.92 4.36 -0.41
N ARG A 236 -24.89 4.57 -1.23
CA ARG A 236 -23.57 3.97 -1.00
C ARG A 236 -22.66 4.76 -0.07
N TYR A 237 -22.79 6.08 -0.01
CA TYR A 237 -21.88 6.93 0.77
C TYR A 237 -22.52 7.53 2.03
N GLN A 238 -23.20 6.70 2.83
CA GLN A 238 -23.81 7.12 4.10
C GLN A 238 -22.76 7.40 5.20
N GLY A 239 -21.60 6.76 5.11
CA GLY A 239 -20.48 6.94 6.03
C GLY A 239 -19.17 6.45 5.42
N THR A 240 -18.07 6.65 6.13
CA THR A 240 -16.74 6.24 5.67
C THR A 240 -16.26 5.03 6.48
N PRO A 241 -16.01 3.88 5.85
CA PRO A 241 -15.41 2.72 6.49
C PRO A 241 -14.02 3.02 7.09
N MET A 242 -13.68 2.31 8.17
CA MET A 242 -12.40 2.49 8.87
C MET A 242 -11.18 2.26 7.95
N ALA A 243 -11.27 1.33 7.00
CA ALA A 243 -10.20 1.05 6.03
C ALA A 243 -9.82 2.30 5.22
N ILE A 244 -10.81 3.13 4.84
CA ILE A 244 -10.58 4.37 4.09
C ILE A 244 -9.91 5.43 4.98
N TYR A 245 -10.31 5.56 6.24
CA TYR A 245 -9.62 6.47 7.17
C TYR A 245 -8.17 6.07 7.39
N ARG A 246 -7.90 4.77 7.57
CA ARG A 246 -6.52 4.25 7.66
C ARG A 246 -5.74 4.58 6.39
N HIS A 247 -6.34 4.37 5.22
CA HIS A 247 -5.73 4.68 3.94
C HIS A 247 -5.35 6.16 3.81
N ILE A 248 -6.26 7.08 4.18
CA ILE A 248 -6.01 8.53 4.12
C ILE A 248 -4.86 8.93 5.04
N LEU A 249 -4.87 8.44 6.29
CA LEU A 249 -3.83 8.74 7.27
C LEU A 249 -2.45 8.22 6.84
N MET A 250 -2.40 7.02 6.26
CA MET A 250 -1.13 6.45 5.78
C MET A 250 -0.65 7.05 4.47
N SER A 251 -1.56 7.48 3.58
CA SER A 251 -1.20 8.04 2.27
C SER A 251 -0.63 9.45 2.36
N GLU A 252 -0.87 10.17 3.45
CA GLU A 252 -0.33 11.51 3.73
C GLU A 252 -0.64 12.56 2.63
N ILE A 253 -1.74 12.35 1.90
CA ILE A 253 -2.22 13.28 0.88
C ILE A 253 -2.92 14.45 1.57
N ARG A 254 -2.30 15.63 1.52
CA ARG A 254 -2.76 16.84 2.24
C ARG A 254 -4.24 17.16 2.03
N THR A 255 -4.74 17.06 0.80
CA THR A 255 -6.15 17.33 0.48
C THR A 255 -7.10 16.35 1.13
N ALA A 256 -6.72 15.08 1.20
CA ALA A 256 -7.54 14.04 1.82
C ALA A 256 -7.45 14.11 3.35
N THR A 257 -6.28 14.39 3.91
CA THR A 257 -6.09 14.55 5.37
C THR A 257 -6.91 15.72 5.91
N ALA A 258 -7.00 16.83 5.17
CA ALA A 258 -7.84 17.97 5.54
C ALA A 258 -9.35 17.65 5.56
N ALA A 259 -9.78 16.62 4.83
CA ALA A 259 -11.18 16.19 4.77
C ALA A 259 -11.55 15.18 5.88
N LEU A 260 -10.63 14.86 6.79
CA LEU A 260 -10.90 13.95 7.90
C LEU A 260 -11.85 14.58 8.94
N PRO A 261 -12.70 13.79 9.62
CA PRO A 261 -13.49 14.27 10.74
C PRO A 261 -12.59 14.86 11.84
N PRO A 262 -13.00 15.95 12.52
CA PRO A 262 -12.20 16.56 13.59
C PRO A 262 -11.78 15.58 14.70
N ALA A 263 -12.65 14.61 15.01
CA ALA A 263 -12.37 13.55 15.98
C ALA A 263 -11.16 12.66 15.59
N LEU A 264 -10.88 12.50 14.30
CA LEU A 264 -9.71 11.73 13.84
C LEU A 264 -8.50 12.64 13.60
N ALA A 265 -8.72 13.89 13.19
CA ALA A 265 -7.64 14.85 12.94
C ALA A 265 -6.92 15.31 14.21
N ASN A 266 -7.64 15.43 15.34
CA ASN A 266 -7.09 15.95 16.60
C ASN A 266 -6.45 14.88 17.49
N ASN A 267 -6.68 13.59 17.20
CA ASN A 267 -6.14 12.50 17.99
C ASN A 267 -4.75 12.09 17.46
N PRO A 268 -3.71 12.00 18.31
CA PRO A 268 -2.40 11.56 17.87
C PRO A 268 -2.48 10.09 17.40
N VAL A 269 -2.34 9.88 16.09
CA VAL A 269 -2.36 8.56 15.48
C VAL A 269 -0.94 8.00 15.48
N MET A 270 -0.78 6.77 16.00
CA MET A 270 0.49 6.07 15.92
C MET A 270 0.78 5.64 14.48
N SER A 271 1.97 5.95 13.98
CA SER A 271 2.37 5.64 12.59
C SER A 271 2.43 4.14 12.29
N TYR A 272 2.71 3.33 13.31
CA TYR A 272 2.80 1.87 13.23
C TYR A 272 1.44 1.17 13.39
N ASP A 273 0.40 1.89 13.81
CA ASP A 273 -0.94 1.36 14.02
C ASP A 273 -2.01 2.45 13.91
N PRO A 274 -2.38 2.86 12.67
CA PRO A 274 -3.41 3.85 12.50
C PRO A 274 -4.80 3.27 12.80
N LEU A 275 -5.47 3.87 13.78
CA LEU A 275 -6.85 3.55 14.16
C LEU A 275 -7.05 2.05 14.49
N PRO A 276 -6.49 1.56 15.62
CA PRO A 276 -6.65 0.17 16.02
C PRO A 276 -8.14 -0.17 16.24
N PRO A 277 -8.59 -1.39 15.88
CA PRO A 277 -9.90 -1.87 16.27
C PRO A 277 -10.08 -1.79 17.80
N PRO A 278 -11.29 -1.49 18.30
CA PRO A 278 -11.55 -1.40 19.74
C PRO A 278 -11.23 -2.72 20.47
N ASP A 279 -11.38 -3.86 19.78
CA ASP A 279 -11.18 -5.21 20.36
C ASP A 279 -9.72 -5.71 20.27
N THR A 280 -8.75 -4.82 20.03
CA THR A 280 -7.35 -5.22 19.85
C THR A 280 -6.71 -5.62 21.18
N THR A 281 -6.59 -6.92 21.44
CA THR A 281 -5.78 -7.44 22.55
C THR A 281 -4.33 -7.62 22.11
N CYS A 282 -3.39 -6.92 22.73
CA CYS A 282 -1.96 -7.17 22.53
C CYS A 282 -1.60 -8.52 23.16
N GLY A 283 -1.25 -9.52 22.34
CA GLY A 283 -0.78 -10.83 22.83
C GLY A 283 0.62 -10.80 23.46
N TYR A 284 1.31 -9.66 23.40
CA TYR A 284 2.61 -9.46 24.03
C TYR A 284 2.44 -8.73 25.35
N THR A 285 2.77 -9.42 26.45
CA THR A 285 2.94 -8.78 27.76
C THR A 285 4.38 -8.29 27.84
N ARG A 286 4.58 -6.97 27.70
CA ARG A 286 5.90 -6.37 27.96
C ARG A 286 6.25 -6.65 29.42
N PRO A 287 7.37 -7.33 29.74
CA PRO A 287 7.81 -7.46 31.12
C PRO A 287 7.97 -6.05 31.68
N LYS A 288 7.40 -5.79 32.86
CA LYS A 288 7.56 -4.49 33.53
C LYS A 288 9.06 -4.25 33.64
N SER A 289 9.57 -3.30 32.86
CA SER A 289 10.95 -2.88 32.97
C SER A 289 11.11 -2.43 34.42
N THR A 290 12.10 -2.98 35.12
CA THR A 290 12.50 -2.48 36.43
C THR A 290 12.99 -1.06 36.21
N ILE A 291 12.07 -0.09 36.24
CA ILE A 291 12.42 1.32 36.29
C ILE A 291 13.08 1.48 37.66
N GLN A 292 14.41 1.36 37.70
CA GLN A 292 15.16 1.95 38.79
C GLN A 292 14.82 3.43 38.77
N GLN A 293 14.33 3.93 39.90
CA GLN A 293 13.97 5.33 40.06
C GLN A 293 15.13 6.19 39.56
N PRO A 294 14.86 7.29 38.83
CA PRO A 294 15.91 8.19 38.39
C PRO A 294 16.66 8.67 39.64
N THR A 295 17.93 8.29 39.73
CA THR A 295 18.84 8.93 40.67
C THR A 295 18.93 10.41 40.27
N GLU A 296 18.86 11.31 41.24
CA GLU A 296 18.73 12.76 41.04
C GLU A 296 19.88 13.40 40.20
N SER A 297 20.89 12.63 39.83
CA SER A 297 22.08 13.03 39.08
C SER A 297 22.20 12.44 37.65
N SER A 298 21.13 11.91 37.06
CA SER A 298 21.23 11.31 35.71
C SER A 298 21.45 12.37 34.61
N ASN A 299 22.64 12.36 34.01
CA ASN A 299 22.99 13.20 32.86
C ASN A 299 22.16 12.82 31.62
N ILE A 300 21.80 13.78 30.76
CA ILE A 300 21.00 13.58 29.53
C ILE A 300 21.56 12.45 28.65
N LEU A 301 22.88 12.32 28.55
CA LEU A 301 23.54 11.23 27.82
C LEU A 301 23.31 9.86 28.46
N THR A 302 23.31 9.76 29.80
CA THR A 302 23.01 8.50 30.49
C THR A 302 21.55 8.08 30.29
N THR A 303 20.63 9.05 30.25
CA THR A 303 19.22 8.82 29.91
C THR A 303 19.07 8.37 28.46
N PHE A 304 19.83 8.95 27.52
CA PHE A 304 19.88 8.52 26.13
C PHE A 304 20.39 7.08 25.97
N PHE A 305 21.51 6.72 26.59
CA PHE A 305 22.03 5.34 26.52
C PHE A 305 21.12 4.34 27.22
N ARG A 306 20.47 4.70 28.34
CA ARG A 306 19.43 3.86 28.96
C ARG A 306 18.20 3.67 28.05
N SER A 307 17.89 4.64 27.19
CA SER A 307 16.79 4.52 26.23
C SER A 307 17.10 3.58 25.06
N LEU A 308 18.37 3.49 24.65
CA LEU A 308 18.83 2.59 23.60
C LEU A 308 19.17 1.18 24.12
N LEU A 309 19.70 1.11 25.34
CA LEU A 309 20.14 -0.11 26.00
C LEU A 309 19.46 -0.15 27.37
N PRO A 310 18.34 -0.88 27.51
CA PRO A 310 17.60 -0.98 28.77
C PRO A 310 18.43 -1.55 29.93
N ASN A 311 19.55 -2.21 29.62
CA ASN A 311 20.48 -2.80 30.58
C ASN A 311 21.74 -1.94 30.83
N TYR A 312 21.80 -0.70 30.32
CA TYR A 312 22.97 0.17 30.52
C TYR A 312 22.92 0.83 31.90
N ASN A 313 23.87 0.49 32.77
CA ASN A 313 24.05 1.12 34.06
C ASN A 313 25.50 1.62 34.23
N PRO A 314 25.74 2.94 34.31
CA PRO A 314 27.10 3.48 34.46
C PRO A 314 27.77 3.06 35.78
N ASP A 315 26.99 2.63 36.78
CA ASP A 315 27.51 2.20 38.09
C ASP A 315 27.95 0.73 38.14
N ASP A 316 27.62 -0.08 37.11
CA ASP A 316 28.02 -1.50 37.07
C ASP A 316 29.54 -1.65 36.95
N ASP A 317 30.21 -0.79 36.18
CA ASP A 317 31.68 -0.78 36.05
C ASP A 317 32.39 -0.33 37.34
N VAL A 318 31.79 0.61 38.08
CA VAL A 318 32.36 1.16 39.33
C VAL A 318 32.36 0.11 40.44
N ASN A 319 31.29 -0.70 40.51
CA ASN A 319 31.18 -1.78 41.47
C ASN A 319 32.07 -2.98 41.11
N HIS A 320 32.26 -3.25 39.81
CA HIS A 320 33.20 -4.29 39.37
C HIS A 320 34.66 -3.96 39.73
N ALA A 321 35.04 -2.68 39.68
CA ALA A 321 36.37 -2.18 40.07
C ALA A 321 36.58 -2.09 41.60
N ARG A 322 35.52 -2.05 42.41
CA ARG A 322 35.60 -2.12 43.89
C ARG A 322 35.67 -3.55 44.40
N GLY A 323 35.01 -4.50 43.74
CA GLY A 323 35.08 -5.93 44.08
C GLY A 323 36.46 -6.58 43.88
N LEU A 324 37.31 -5.97 43.04
CA LEU A 324 38.68 -6.44 42.78
C LEU A 324 39.71 -5.89 43.79
N ARG A 325 39.46 -4.75 44.45
CA ARG A 325 40.40 -4.20 45.46
C ARG A 325 40.30 -4.84 46.84
N GLY A 326 39.19 -5.50 47.16
CA GLY A 326 38.99 -6.20 48.44
C GLY A 326 39.51 -7.64 48.51
N ARG A 327 39.93 -8.25 47.40
CA ARG A 327 40.34 -9.69 47.37
C ARG A 327 41.85 -9.93 47.36
N TRP A 328 42.67 -8.90 47.17
CA TRP A 328 44.14 -9.03 47.14
C TRP A 328 44.80 -8.90 48.52
N TRP A 329 44.17 -8.22 49.48
CA TRP A 329 44.74 -8.09 50.84
C TRP A 329 44.54 -9.33 51.72
N LEU A 330 43.47 -10.12 51.52
CA LEU A 330 43.23 -11.33 52.32
C LEU A 330 43.96 -12.60 51.83
N LYS A 331 44.62 -12.57 50.67
CA LYS A 331 45.41 -13.71 50.16
C LYS A 331 46.92 -13.58 50.36
N ALA A 332 47.44 -12.40 50.71
CA ALA A 332 48.87 -12.17 50.93
C ALA A 332 49.35 -12.47 52.38
N ALA A 333 48.44 -12.63 53.35
CA ALA A 333 48.81 -12.87 54.76
C ALA A 333 48.95 -14.36 55.13
N ARG A 334 48.87 -15.29 54.18
CA ARG A 334 48.84 -16.73 54.46
C ARG A 334 49.66 -17.55 53.46
N LYS A 335 50.96 -17.25 53.33
CA LYS A 335 51.99 -18.20 52.87
C LYS A 335 53.39 -17.60 53.00
N SER A 336 53.87 -17.54 54.23
CA SER A 336 55.30 -17.46 54.53
C SER A 336 55.66 -18.69 55.32
N SER A 337 56.10 -19.77 54.65
CA SER A 337 57.00 -20.78 55.20
C SER A 337 57.28 -21.88 54.17
N VAL A 338 58.58 -22.06 53.91
CA VAL A 338 59.29 -23.21 53.31
C VAL A 338 59.39 -23.27 51.77
N SER A 339 60.42 -22.58 51.27
CA SER A 339 61.64 -23.09 50.59
C SER A 339 61.63 -24.25 49.55
N VAL A 340 62.15 -23.87 48.37
CA VAL A 340 63.25 -24.48 47.57
C VAL A 340 62.95 -25.53 46.48
N ALA A 341 63.37 -25.15 45.24
CA ALA A 341 64.04 -25.91 44.15
C ALA A 341 63.36 -25.66 42.77
N PHE A 342 63.90 -24.81 41.88
CA PHE A 342 64.97 -24.98 40.86
C PHE A 342 64.55 -25.70 39.56
N ILE A 343 64.94 -25.11 38.39
CA ILE A 343 65.22 -25.74 37.05
C ILE A 343 63.95 -26.06 36.20
N TYR A 344 63.78 -25.78 34.90
CA TYR A 344 64.59 -25.25 33.79
C TYR A 344 63.67 -24.74 32.63
N SER A 345 64.31 -24.18 31.60
CA SER A 345 63.79 -23.64 30.33
C SER A 345 63.48 -24.71 29.24
N GLU A 346 62.85 -24.26 28.12
CA GLU A 346 62.63 -24.87 26.77
C GLU A 346 61.15 -25.15 26.40
N GLU A 347 60.56 -24.34 25.51
CA GLU A 347 60.39 -24.54 24.05
C GLU A 347 59.38 -25.64 23.66
N PHE A 348 58.25 -25.25 23.05
CA PHE A 348 57.84 -25.77 21.73
C PHE A 348 56.65 -25.02 21.14
N THR A 349 56.78 -24.73 19.84
CA THR A 349 55.82 -24.20 18.87
C THR A 349 54.69 -25.16 18.51
N SER A 350 53.51 -24.66 18.11
CA SER A 350 52.85 -25.09 16.85
C SER A 350 51.57 -24.29 16.55
N GLU A 351 51.44 -23.96 15.27
CA GLU A 351 50.38 -23.21 14.61
C GLU A 351 49.27 -24.11 14.04
N ALA A 352 48.04 -23.55 14.07
CA ALA A 352 46.98 -23.61 13.06
C ALA A 352 46.13 -24.91 12.90
N PRO A 353 45.00 -24.92 12.13
CA PRO A 353 44.31 -23.83 11.43
C PRO A 353 42.76 -23.78 11.57
N ARG A 354 42.19 -22.64 11.15
CA ARG A 354 40.77 -22.43 10.82
C ARG A 354 40.44 -23.01 9.44
N ARG A 355 39.22 -23.51 9.24
CA ARG A 355 38.68 -23.89 7.92
C ARG A 355 37.39 -23.12 7.60
N SER A 356 37.42 -22.46 6.45
CA SER A 356 36.32 -21.80 5.73
C SER A 356 35.49 -22.83 4.94
N MET A 357 34.19 -22.58 4.78
CA MET A 357 33.29 -23.39 3.94
C MET A 357 32.69 -22.52 2.83
N TRP A 358 33.16 -22.74 1.60
CA TRP A 358 32.49 -22.41 0.33
C TRP A 358 32.94 -23.44 -0.72
N GLY A 359 31.99 -23.91 -1.53
CA GLY A 359 32.19 -24.60 -2.82
C GLY A 359 32.23 -26.12 -2.79
N ASP A 360 31.22 -26.81 -3.34
CA ASP A 360 31.33 -27.29 -4.74
C ASP A 360 30.07 -28.02 -5.27
N THR A 361 29.96 -27.88 -6.58
CA THR A 361 28.95 -28.27 -7.58
C THR A 361 29.02 -29.76 -7.97
N ILE A 362 27.90 -30.43 -8.27
CA ILE A 362 27.84 -31.59 -9.21
C ILE A 362 26.57 -31.55 -10.09
N CYS A 363 26.77 -31.93 -11.35
CA CYS A 363 25.89 -31.89 -12.52
C CYS A 363 24.80 -32.99 -12.67
N CYS A 364 23.91 -32.69 -13.62
CA CYS A 364 22.90 -33.43 -14.39
C CYS A 364 22.89 -34.97 -14.51
N SER A 365 21.67 -35.52 -14.64
CA SER A 365 21.37 -36.64 -15.56
C SER A 365 19.90 -36.64 -16.02
N HIS A 366 19.69 -36.64 -17.34
CA HIS A 366 18.44 -36.92 -18.06
C HIS A 366 18.10 -38.42 -18.03
N VAL A 367 16.82 -38.80 -17.90
CA VAL A 367 16.22 -40.01 -18.51
C VAL A 367 14.70 -39.82 -18.74
N THR A 368 14.26 -39.99 -19.99
CA THR A 368 12.94 -40.46 -20.49
C THR A 368 13.22 -41.17 -21.82
N PRO A 369 12.30 -41.94 -22.49
CA PRO A 369 10.94 -42.39 -22.15
C PRO A 369 10.69 -43.91 -22.41
N THR A 370 9.50 -44.44 -22.10
CA THR A 370 8.77 -45.41 -22.98
C THR A 370 7.29 -45.56 -22.58
N ASP A 371 6.48 -45.73 -23.62
CA ASP A 371 5.02 -45.85 -23.72
C ASP A 371 4.35 -47.03 -22.99
N GLY A 372 3.03 -46.89 -22.76
CA GLY A 372 2.14 -47.98 -22.34
C GLY A 372 0.67 -47.56 -22.19
N PHE A 373 -0.06 -47.63 -23.31
CA PHE A 373 -1.53 -47.63 -23.47
C PHE A 373 -2.30 -48.38 -22.36
N LEU A 374 -3.46 -47.86 -21.92
CA LEU A 374 -4.79 -48.51 -22.03
C LEU A 374 -5.93 -47.71 -21.36
N ASP A 375 -7.09 -47.83 -22.02
CA ASP A 375 -8.43 -47.27 -21.82
C ASP A 375 -9.03 -47.17 -20.40
N GLY A 376 -9.90 -46.15 -20.24
CA GLY A 376 -11.33 -46.45 -20.03
C GLY A 376 -12.00 -46.05 -18.71
N LYS A 377 -13.00 -45.16 -18.86
CA LYS A 377 -14.29 -45.05 -18.14
C LYS A 377 -14.47 -44.07 -16.97
N ASN A 378 -15.49 -43.23 -17.18
CA ASN A 378 -16.55 -42.74 -16.28
C ASN A 378 -16.27 -41.67 -15.20
N MET A 379 -16.88 -40.49 -15.45
CA MET A 379 -17.74 -39.64 -14.58
C MET A 379 -18.20 -40.23 -13.22
N PRO A 380 -18.68 -39.43 -12.23
CA PRO A 380 -19.35 -38.12 -12.40
C PRO A 380 -19.04 -36.99 -11.39
N VAL A 381 -19.41 -35.79 -11.85
CA VAL A 381 -20.08 -34.67 -11.17
C VAL A 381 -20.58 -34.92 -9.75
N ARG A 382 -20.16 -34.05 -8.82
CA ARG A 382 -21.05 -33.34 -7.89
C ARG A 382 -20.41 -32.04 -7.39
#